data_AF-A0A6A5VEN6-F1
#
_entry.id   AF-A0A6A5VEN6-F1
#
_cell.length_a   1.000
_cell.length_b   1.000
_cell.length_c   1.000
_cell.angle_alpha   90.00
_cell.angle_beta   90.00
_cell.angle_gamma   90.00
#
_symmetry.space_group_name_H-M   'P 1'
#
loop_
_entity.id
_entity.type
_entity.pdbx_description
1 polymer ?
#
loop_
_entity_poly.entity_id
_entity_poly.type
_entity_poly.pdbx_seq_one_letter_code
_entity_poly.pdbx_strand_id
1 'polypeptide(L)'
;MAEYNSTSPPNIAALPPTTVSQLGSSNVLSDPSSVVKELIDNALDARTNAIFVDITANTLDSIQVKDTGHGISAEDRPLVCRRYCTSKIRDFHDLGEVGGKWLGFRGEALASMAEMSGVLEVTTRVEGELVAVKLKYGRDGGLQSTEHASAPVGTAVKVTNFFQTLPVRRETALKESAKTLAKIKRLMQAYAFARPTVRFSLRVLKAKSNKGDFMNAPKKDANVEDAVLKIIGKHCALQCDWTAMESEGFEIHAFLPKPDAVGSKIANEGAFFSVDGRPVSASRGTPKKIVASFKERLRRANPGLSSVRDPLFCINITCPPGSYDTNIEPAKDDVLFEREDIVVGAVTKLFAAYYPENAVVSNVDDEPESPVPPVLTARVSSGTALSILEEVRPVEKLHPPVSAPLRWRSNMYGIDEEDLELLDSENQPPVIEEEEEGRRAANVSNPWTIARMNAKVKTPQSKSNGQLMTPAKTHADVTMSLTSPAPSSNTHQPLLLEPLTQTVSRTNVSARPRDSVLQGSMERPSQIAGPGFQVVKFTRRSACNVY
;
A
#
# COMPACT_ATOMS: atom_id res chain seq x y z
N MET A 1 -15.36 -31.94 6.07
CA MET A 1 -15.41 -30.87 5.07
C MET A 1 -14.23 -31.09 4.15
N ALA A 2 -14.47 -31.25 2.85
CA ALA A 2 -13.45 -31.68 1.90
C ALA A 2 -12.36 -30.61 1.75
N GLU A 3 -11.12 -30.97 2.09
CA GLU A 3 -9.92 -30.19 1.79
C GLU A 3 -9.79 -30.08 0.27
N TYR A 4 -9.99 -28.87 -0.27
CA TYR A 4 -9.70 -28.57 -1.67
C TYR A 4 -8.18 -28.40 -1.82
N ASN A 5 -7.48 -29.54 -1.83
CA ASN A 5 -6.05 -29.63 -2.01
C ASN A 5 -5.72 -29.54 -3.51
N SER A 6 -5.96 -28.38 -4.14
CA SER A 6 -5.40 -28.08 -5.46
C SER A 6 -4.08 -27.34 -5.26
N THR A 7 -2.97 -28.07 -5.30
CA THR A 7 -1.60 -27.55 -5.13
C THR A 7 -1.12 -26.66 -6.30
N SER A 8 -1.92 -26.50 -7.36
CA SER A 8 -1.63 -25.60 -8.49
C SER A 8 -2.51 -24.34 -8.43
N PRO A 9 -1.94 -23.14 -8.61
CA PRO A 9 -2.74 -21.92 -8.73
C PRO A 9 -3.70 -22.02 -9.94
N PRO A 10 -4.90 -21.41 -9.86
CA PRO A 10 -5.84 -21.42 -10.97
C PRO A 10 -5.21 -20.77 -12.22
N ASN A 11 -5.49 -21.34 -13.40
CA ASN A 11 -5.01 -20.80 -14.68
C ASN A 11 -5.72 -19.51 -15.08
N ILE A 12 -5.08 -18.70 -15.91
CA ILE A 12 -5.68 -17.49 -16.49
C ILE A 12 -6.65 -17.91 -17.60
N ALA A 13 -7.88 -17.41 -17.54
CA ALA A 13 -8.87 -17.60 -18.59
C ALA A 13 -9.66 -16.32 -18.87
N ALA A 14 -10.21 -16.22 -20.07
CA ALA A 14 -11.11 -15.14 -20.44
C ALA A 14 -12.44 -15.25 -19.69
N LEU A 15 -12.94 -14.13 -19.20
CA LEU A 15 -14.24 -14.04 -18.56
C LEU A 15 -15.38 -14.08 -19.60
N PRO A 16 -16.53 -14.68 -19.25
CA PRO A 16 -17.72 -14.61 -20.08
C PRO A 16 -18.13 -13.16 -20.36
N PRO A 17 -18.63 -12.83 -21.57
CA PRO A 17 -19.07 -11.47 -21.90
C PRO A 17 -20.13 -10.91 -20.94
N THR A 18 -20.99 -11.77 -20.40
CA THR A 18 -21.99 -11.42 -19.39
C THR A 18 -21.33 -10.92 -18.11
N THR A 19 -20.34 -11.65 -17.60
CA THR A 19 -19.54 -11.25 -16.43
C THR A 19 -18.79 -9.95 -16.68
N VAL A 20 -18.17 -9.78 -17.84
CA VAL A 20 -17.49 -8.53 -18.22
C VAL A 20 -18.45 -7.35 -18.18
N SER A 21 -19.66 -7.51 -18.74
CA SER A 21 -20.69 -6.47 -18.72
C SER A 21 -21.16 -6.13 -17.30
N GLN A 22 -21.22 -7.12 -16.39
CA GLN A 22 -21.69 -6.94 -15.02
C GLN A 22 -20.60 -6.34 -14.10
N LEU A 23 -19.32 -6.60 -14.37
CA LEU A 23 -18.21 -5.98 -13.63
C LEU A 23 -18.15 -4.46 -13.83
N GLY A 24 -18.78 -3.95 -14.90
CA GLY A 24 -18.97 -2.53 -15.14
C GLY A 24 -17.80 -1.88 -15.88
N SER A 25 -17.49 -0.64 -15.52
CA SER A 25 -16.53 0.19 -16.26
C SER A 25 -15.09 -0.31 -16.12
N SER A 26 -14.33 -0.26 -17.21
CA SER A 26 -12.92 -0.68 -17.30
C SER A 26 -12.02 0.02 -16.30
N ASN A 27 -11.02 -0.68 -15.77
CA ASN A 27 -10.00 -0.09 -14.90
C ASN A 27 -9.14 0.95 -15.65
N VAL A 28 -9.37 2.24 -15.35
CA VAL A 28 -8.55 3.34 -15.86
C VAL A 28 -7.41 3.64 -14.89
N LEU A 29 -6.18 3.35 -15.32
CA LEU A 29 -4.97 3.76 -14.60
C LEU A 29 -4.79 5.27 -14.72
N SER A 30 -5.09 5.98 -13.64
CA SER A 30 -5.11 7.45 -13.58
C SER A 30 -3.74 8.06 -13.30
N ASP A 31 -2.91 7.40 -12.49
CA ASP A 31 -1.60 7.89 -12.06
C ASP A 31 -0.58 6.74 -11.87
N PRO A 32 0.72 7.02 -11.75
CA PRO A 32 1.74 6.00 -11.51
C PRO A 32 1.59 5.26 -10.17
N SER A 33 0.93 5.85 -9.17
CA SER A 33 0.68 5.17 -7.89
C SER A 33 -0.34 4.04 -8.02
N SER A 34 -1.35 4.21 -8.88
CA SER A 34 -2.31 3.16 -9.24
C SER A 34 -1.62 2.00 -9.95
N VAL A 35 -0.61 2.27 -10.79
CA VAL A 35 0.22 1.22 -11.41
C VAL A 35 0.92 0.39 -10.34
N VAL A 36 1.61 1.06 -9.40
CA VAL A 36 2.31 0.36 -8.30
C VAL A 36 1.32 -0.42 -7.44
N LYS A 37 0.15 0.15 -7.14
CA LYS A 37 -0.90 -0.52 -6.36
C LYS A 37 -1.37 -1.82 -7.02
N GLU A 38 -1.71 -1.78 -8.31
CA GLU A 38 -2.14 -2.97 -9.05
C GLU A 38 -1.07 -4.06 -9.09
N LEU A 39 0.21 -3.67 -9.22
CA LEU A 39 1.32 -4.63 -9.22
C LEU A 39 1.58 -5.22 -7.84
N ILE A 40 1.42 -4.43 -6.77
CA ILE A 40 1.46 -4.94 -5.38
C ILE A 40 0.30 -5.91 -5.12
N ASP A 41 -0.91 -5.56 -5.53
CA ASP A 41 -2.09 -6.44 -5.41
C ASP A 41 -1.83 -7.78 -6.10
N ASN A 42 -1.36 -7.77 -7.35
CA ASN A 42 -1.05 -8.98 -8.10
C ASN A 42 0.06 -9.82 -7.44
N ALA A 43 1.09 -9.18 -6.88
CA ALA A 43 2.17 -9.86 -6.19
C ALA A 43 1.68 -10.54 -4.90
N LEU A 44 0.78 -9.89 -4.15
CA LEU A 44 0.15 -10.44 -2.95
C LEU A 44 -0.82 -11.59 -3.29
N ASP A 45 -1.60 -11.46 -4.36
CA ASP A 45 -2.43 -12.54 -4.88
C ASP A 45 -1.58 -13.74 -5.32
N ALA A 46 -0.35 -13.51 -5.80
CA ALA A 46 0.63 -14.54 -6.11
C ALA A 46 1.37 -15.14 -4.89
N ARG A 47 0.89 -14.87 -3.66
CA ARG A 47 1.43 -15.37 -2.39
C ARG A 47 2.90 -15.01 -2.15
N THR A 48 3.29 -13.79 -2.50
CA THR A 48 4.64 -13.29 -2.24
C THR A 48 4.92 -13.04 -0.75
N ASN A 49 6.17 -13.19 -0.36
CA ASN A 49 6.68 -12.80 0.96
C ASN A 49 7.51 -11.51 0.92
N ALA A 50 7.92 -11.05 -0.26
CA ALA A 50 8.70 -9.84 -0.44
C ALA A 50 8.35 -9.12 -1.73
N ILE A 51 8.22 -7.79 -1.65
CA ILE A 51 7.92 -6.92 -2.78
C ILE A 51 8.96 -5.80 -2.85
N PHE A 52 9.56 -5.64 -4.01
CA PHE A 52 10.56 -4.61 -4.30
C PHE A 52 10.07 -3.72 -5.43
N VAL A 53 9.93 -2.43 -5.14
CA VAL A 53 9.50 -1.38 -6.06
C VAL A 53 10.70 -0.50 -6.39
N ASP A 54 11.15 -0.57 -7.64
CA ASP A 54 12.16 0.30 -8.22
C ASP A 54 11.47 1.31 -9.13
N ILE A 55 11.54 2.61 -8.82
CA ILE A 55 10.86 3.66 -9.60
C ILE A 55 11.80 4.84 -9.87
N THR A 56 11.75 5.43 -11.06
CA THR A 56 12.51 6.65 -11.35
C THR A 56 11.93 7.85 -10.61
N ALA A 57 12.77 8.84 -10.26
CA ALA A 57 12.31 10.04 -9.55
C ALA A 57 11.18 10.83 -10.25
N ASN A 58 11.09 10.74 -11.58
CA ASN A 58 10.00 11.32 -12.36
C ASN A 58 8.75 10.45 -12.46
N THR A 59 8.74 9.26 -11.86
CA THR A 59 7.64 8.27 -11.80
C THR A 59 7.15 7.72 -13.14
N LEU A 60 7.78 8.09 -14.27
CA LEU A 60 7.27 7.81 -15.61
C LEU A 60 8.23 7.00 -16.48
N ASP A 61 9.53 7.21 -16.35
CA ASP A 61 10.50 6.55 -17.23
C ASP A 61 10.60 5.06 -16.95
N SER A 62 10.63 4.67 -15.67
CA SER A 62 10.61 3.26 -15.29
C SER A 62 9.90 3.06 -13.95
N ILE A 63 8.94 2.13 -13.95
CA ILE A 63 8.27 1.59 -12.76
C ILE A 63 8.48 0.07 -12.82
N GLN A 64 9.19 -0.49 -11.86
CA GLN A 64 9.43 -1.93 -11.79
C GLN A 64 9.02 -2.46 -10.43
N VAL A 65 8.18 -3.50 -10.42
CA VAL A 65 7.77 -4.21 -9.21
C VAL A 65 8.22 -5.66 -9.34
N LYS A 66 8.95 -6.15 -8.33
CA LYS A 66 9.47 -7.51 -8.23
C LYS A 66 8.87 -8.18 -7.01
N ASP A 67 8.50 -9.43 -7.15
CA ASP A 67 7.96 -10.26 -6.09
C ASP A 67 8.65 -11.62 -6.03
N THR A 68 8.45 -12.33 -4.93
CA THR A 68 8.88 -13.71 -4.71
C THR A 68 7.68 -14.66 -4.68
N GLY A 69 6.62 -14.34 -5.43
CA GLY A 69 5.42 -15.17 -5.53
C GLY A 69 5.65 -16.44 -6.36
N HIS A 70 4.56 -17.12 -6.71
CA HIS A 70 4.64 -18.40 -7.44
C HIS A 70 5.07 -18.28 -8.92
N GLY A 71 5.17 -17.07 -9.49
CA GLY A 71 5.50 -16.87 -10.91
C GLY A 71 4.32 -17.09 -11.86
N ILE A 72 4.56 -17.05 -13.17
CA ILE A 72 3.52 -17.23 -14.20
C ILE A 72 3.85 -18.46 -15.06
N SER A 73 2.94 -19.42 -15.07
CA SER A 73 3.06 -20.68 -15.81
C SER A 73 3.20 -20.43 -17.32
N ALA A 74 3.84 -21.36 -18.04
CA ALA A 74 4.06 -21.22 -19.47
C ALA A 74 2.75 -21.06 -20.27
N GLU A 75 1.69 -21.75 -19.85
CA GLU A 75 0.37 -21.75 -20.46
C GLU A 75 -0.34 -20.39 -20.31
N ASP A 76 -0.09 -19.70 -19.19
CA ASP A 76 -0.75 -18.44 -18.87
C ASP A 76 -0.08 -17.22 -19.55
N ARG A 77 1.20 -17.32 -19.92
CA ARG A 77 2.00 -16.19 -20.48
C ARG A 77 1.32 -15.45 -21.63
N PRO A 78 0.70 -16.12 -22.62
CA PRO A 78 0.03 -15.41 -23.72
C PRO A 78 -1.23 -14.63 -23.29
N LEU A 79 -1.79 -14.93 -22.11
CA LEU A 79 -3.05 -14.37 -21.61
C LEU A 79 -2.86 -13.27 -20.56
N VAL A 80 -1.68 -13.15 -19.94
CA VAL A 80 -1.37 -12.22 -18.85
C VAL A 80 -1.79 -10.78 -19.13
N CYS A 81 -1.56 -10.29 -20.35
CA CYS A 81 -1.89 -8.93 -20.77
C CYS A 81 -3.13 -8.84 -21.65
N ARG A 82 -3.89 -9.94 -21.81
CA ARG A 82 -5.17 -9.92 -22.52
C ARG A 82 -6.25 -9.34 -21.61
N ARG A 83 -7.10 -8.49 -22.17
CA ARG A 83 -8.22 -7.89 -21.42
C ARG A 83 -9.20 -8.97 -20.96
N TYR A 84 -9.74 -8.76 -19.76
CA TYR A 84 -10.74 -9.64 -19.15
C TYR A 84 -10.25 -11.08 -18.98
N CYS A 85 -8.93 -11.27 -18.91
CA CYS A 85 -8.33 -12.57 -18.66
C CYS A 85 -7.79 -12.59 -17.22
N THR A 86 -8.27 -13.52 -16.41
CA THR A 86 -7.93 -13.59 -14.99
C THR A 86 -7.94 -15.03 -14.50
N SER A 87 -7.20 -15.29 -13.43
CA SER A 87 -7.23 -16.57 -12.71
C SER A 87 -8.05 -16.55 -11.42
N LYS A 88 -8.62 -15.39 -11.06
CA LYS A 88 -9.15 -15.11 -9.72
C LYS A 88 -10.64 -15.37 -9.61
N ILE A 89 -11.36 -15.19 -10.71
CA ILE A 89 -12.79 -15.46 -10.88
C ILE A 89 -13.02 -16.11 -12.25
N ARG A 90 -14.12 -16.85 -12.38
CA ARG A 90 -14.60 -17.50 -13.61
C ARG A 90 -15.89 -16.89 -14.09
N ASP A 91 -16.76 -16.51 -13.17
CA ASP A 91 -18.03 -15.85 -13.47
C ASP A 91 -18.36 -14.75 -12.45
N PHE A 92 -19.59 -14.23 -12.51
CA PHE A 92 -20.04 -13.16 -11.64
C PHE A 92 -20.41 -13.62 -10.23
N HIS A 93 -20.79 -14.89 -10.05
CA HIS A 93 -21.16 -15.44 -8.73
C HIS A 93 -19.96 -15.49 -7.80
N ASP A 94 -18.76 -15.71 -8.33
CA ASP A 94 -17.52 -15.69 -7.56
C ASP A 94 -17.29 -14.37 -6.81
N LEU A 95 -17.89 -13.25 -7.27
CA LEU A 95 -17.68 -11.93 -6.68
C LEU A 95 -18.09 -11.84 -5.21
N GLY A 96 -19.09 -12.62 -4.79
CA GLY A 96 -19.51 -12.70 -3.38
C GLY A 96 -18.41 -13.23 -2.45
N GLU A 97 -17.48 -14.03 -2.96
CA GLU A 97 -16.37 -14.63 -2.18
C GLU A 97 -15.00 -14.01 -2.53
N VAL A 98 -14.96 -13.01 -3.41
CA VAL A 98 -13.70 -12.32 -3.76
C VAL A 98 -13.16 -11.53 -2.58
N GLY A 99 -14.05 -10.96 -1.76
CA GLY A 99 -13.71 -10.28 -0.52
C GLY A 99 -12.88 -11.20 0.39
N GLY A 100 -11.66 -10.78 0.70
CA GLY A 100 -10.70 -11.52 1.53
C GLY A 100 -9.86 -12.58 0.82
N LYS A 101 -10.26 -13.06 -0.36
CA LYS A 101 -9.49 -14.04 -1.14
C LYS A 101 -8.51 -13.40 -2.11
N TRP A 102 -8.95 -12.37 -2.84
CA TRP A 102 -8.19 -11.73 -3.91
C TRP A 102 -8.26 -10.21 -3.84
N LEU A 103 -7.15 -9.55 -4.17
CA LEU A 103 -7.06 -8.11 -4.25
C LEU A 103 -7.44 -7.57 -5.63
N GLY A 104 -7.14 -8.31 -6.70
CA GLY A 104 -7.54 -8.00 -8.08
C GLY A 104 -8.28 -9.15 -8.77
N PHE A 105 -9.37 -8.84 -9.46
CA PHE A 105 -10.20 -9.86 -10.13
C PHE A 105 -10.57 -9.53 -11.59
N ARG A 106 -10.51 -8.27 -12.01
CA ARG A 106 -11.04 -7.82 -13.32
C ARG A 106 -10.23 -8.24 -14.56
N GLY A 107 -8.94 -8.57 -14.41
CA GLY A 107 -8.10 -9.00 -15.54
C GLY A 107 -7.75 -7.91 -16.55
N GLU A 108 -7.68 -6.64 -16.12
CA GLU A 108 -7.44 -5.50 -17.01
C GLU A 108 -6.14 -4.74 -16.74
N ALA A 109 -5.59 -4.83 -15.53
CA ALA A 109 -4.52 -3.92 -15.07
C ALA A 109 -3.28 -3.96 -15.97
N LEU A 110 -2.76 -5.16 -16.28
CA LEU A 110 -1.57 -5.33 -17.13
C LEU A 110 -1.84 -4.95 -18.59
N ALA A 111 -3.05 -5.23 -19.10
CA ALA A 111 -3.47 -4.79 -20.43
C ALA A 111 -3.47 -3.26 -20.54
N SER A 112 -4.05 -2.57 -19.55
CA SER A 112 -4.04 -1.10 -19.47
C SER A 112 -2.63 -0.52 -19.34
N MET A 113 -1.73 -1.19 -18.60
CA MET A 113 -0.32 -0.78 -18.54
C MET A 113 0.37 -0.92 -19.89
N ALA A 114 0.14 -2.02 -20.61
CA ALA A 114 0.71 -2.25 -21.94
C ALA A 114 0.26 -1.19 -22.93
N GLU A 115 -1.02 -0.80 -22.91
CA GLU A 115 -1.59 0.19 -23.81
C GLU A 115 -1.03 1.61 -23.59
N MET A 116 -0.85 1.99 -22.31
CA MET A 116 -0.45 3.34 -21.89
C MET A 116 1.06 3.55 -21.78
N SER A 117 1.85 2.47 -21.83
CA SER A 117 3.32 2.53 -21.73
C SER A 117 3.99 2.35 -23.09
N GLY A 118 5.26 2.73 -23.16
CA GLY A 118 6.07 2.46 -24.35
C GLY A 118 6.49 1.01 -24.46
N VAL A 119 6.84 0.40 -23.33
CA VAL A 119 7.26 -1.00 -23.24
C VAL A 119 6.76 -1.58 -21.92
N LEU A 120 6.10 -2.74 -21.99
CA LEU A 120 5.78 -3.58 -20.84
C LEU A 120 6.60 -4.88 -20.93
N GLU A 121 7.48 -5.09 -19.95
CA GLU A 121 8.28 -6.31 -19.82
C GLU A 121 7.86 -7.07 -18.56
N VAL A 122 7.67 -8.39 -18.66
CA VAL A 122 7.45 -9.28 -17.51
C VAL A 122 8.54 -10.33 -17.49
N THR A 123 9.34 -10.37 -16.44
CA THR A 123 10.28 -11.47 -16.20
C THR A 123 9.70 -12.38 -15.14
N THR A 124 9.62 -13.68 -15.39
CA THR A 124 9.01 -14.62 -14.45
C THR A 124 9.70 -15.98 -14.50
N ARG A 125 9.68 -16.68 -13.36
CA ARG A 125 10.10 -18.07 -13.24
C ARG A 125 9.20 -18.77 -12.25
N VAL A 126 8.66 -19.91 -12.64
CA VAL A 126 7.91 -20.80 -11.74
C VAL A 126 8.86 -21.81 -11.10
N GLU A 127 8.51 -22.32 -9.92
CA GLU A 127 9.23 -23.45 -9.33
C GLU A 127 9.24 -24.65 -10.30
N GLY A 128 10.38 -25.33 -10.40
CA GLY A 128 10.60 -26.40 -11.39
C GLY A 128 11.14 -25.93 -12.74
N GLU A 129 11.02 -24.64 -13.11
CA GLU A 129 11.64 -24.14 -14.34
C GLU A 129 13.14 -23.88 -14.16
N LEU A 130 13.98 -24.39 -15.07
CA LEU A 130 15.44 -24.23 -14.98
C LEU A 130 15.90 -22.77 -15.12
N VAL A 131 15.25 -22.01 -16.00
CA VAL A 131 15.65 -20.65 -16.38
C VAL A 131 14.41 -19.76 -16.43
N ALA A 132 14.55 -18.50 -16.03
CA ALA A 132 13.46 -17.54 -16.12
C ALA A 132 13.22 -17.13 -17.59
N VAL A 133 12.06 -16.57 -17.87
CA VAL A 133 11.76 -15.96 -19.17
C VAL A 133 11.45 -14.48 -19.00
N LYS A 134 11.88 -13.67 -19.96
CA LYS A 134 11.50 -12.28 -20.14
C LYS A 134 10.55 -12.19 -21.33
N LEU A 135 9.38 -11.64 -21.06
CA LEU A 135 8.25 -11.53 -21.96
C LEU A 135 8.05 -10.05 -22.28
N LYS A 136 7.94 -9.70 -23.56
CA LYS A 136 7.58 -8.35 -24.00
C LYS A 136 6.16 -8.38 -24.56
N TYR A 137 5.33 -7.44 -24.11
CA TYR A 137 3.94 -7.33 -24.54
C TYR A 137 3.72 -6.07 -25.38
N GLY A 138 2.91 -6.23 -26.42
CA GLY A 138 2.45 -5.13 -27.27
C GLY A 138 1.31 -4.36 -26.61
N ARG A 139 0.99 -3.20 -27.21
CA ARG A 139 -0.12 -2.34 -26.75
C ARG A 139 -1.50 -3.00 -26.87
N ASP A 140 -1.62 -4.02 -27.72
CA ASP A 140 -2.81 -4.87 -27.87
C ASP A 140 -2.90 -5.97 -26.81
N GLY A 141 -1.93 -6.02 -25.88
CA GLY A 141 -1.80 -7.08 -24.88
C GLY A 141 -1.25 -8.40 -25.43
N GLY A 142 -0.87 -8.44 -26.71
CA GLY A 142 -0.28 -9.61 -27.35
C GLY A 142 1.17 -9.84 -26.90
N LEU A 143 1.56 -11.10 -26.71
CA LEU A 143 2.94 -11.48 -26.44
C LEU A 143 3.78 -11.32 -27.72
N GLN A 144 4.76 -10.41 -27.70
CA GLN A 144 5.59 -10.07 -28.86
C GLN A 144 6.89 -10.85 -28.91
N SER A 145 7.53 -11.04 -27.76
CA SER A 145 8.76 -11.84 -27.68
C SER A 145 8.87 -12.56 -26.34
N THR A 146 9.55 -13.70 -26.38
CA THR A 146 9.96 -14.47 -25.21
C THR A 146 11.46 -14.71 -25.32
N GLU A 147 12.21 -14.27 -24.33
CA GLU A 147 13.67 -14.40 -24.24
C GLU A 147 14.04 -15.10 -22.93
N HIS A 148 15.08 -15.94 -22.92
CA HIS A 148 15.58 -16.49 -21.66
C HIS A 148 16.25 -15.40 -20.80
N ALA A 149 16.10 -15.51 -19.49
CA ALA A 149 16.64 -14.56 -18.52
C ALA A 149 17.11 -15.27 -17.25
N SER A 150 17.99 -14.61 -16.50
CA SER A 150 18.38 -15.04 -15.15
C SER A 150 17.54 -14.28 -14.13
N ALA A 151 16.68 -14.99 -13.40
CA ALA A 151 15.91 -14.46 -12.28
C ALA A 151 15.52 -15.60 -11.30
N PRO A 152 15.33 -15.32 -10.01
CA PRO A 152 14.79 -16.29 -9.06
C PRO A 152 13.31 -16.61 -9.36
N VAL A 153 12.73 -17.54 -8.59
CA VAL A 153 11.27 -17.79 -8.61
C VAL A 153 10.52 -16.52 -8.22
N GLY A 154 9.44 -16.22 -8.93
CA GLY A 154 8.64 -15.01 -8.76
C GLY A 154 8.43 -14.26 -10.06
N THR A 155 7.93 -13.03 -9.94
CA THR A 155 7.63 -12.18 -11.10
C THR A 155 8.24 -10.79 -10.93
N ALA A 156 8.68 -10.21 -12.04
CA ALA A 156 9.15 -8.83 -12.13
C ALA A 156 8.46 -8.16 -13.31
N VAL A 157 7.57 -7.22 -13.02
CA VAL A 157 6.88 -6.42 -14.04
C VAL A 157 7.57 -5.07 -14.14
N LYS A 158 7.95 -4.67 -15.36
CA LYS A 158 8.61 -3.40 -15.65
C LYS A 158 7.83 -2.64 -16.72
N VAL A 159 7.34 -1.47 -16.33
CA VAL A 159 6.66 -0.49 -17.18
C VAL A 159 7.68 0.60 -17.53
N THR A 160 7.89 0.85 -18.82
CA THR A 160 8.83 1.88 -19.32
C THR A 160 8.07 2.93 -20.11
N ASN A 161 8.39 4.21 -19.89
CA ASN A 161 7.73 5.36 -20.52
C ASN A 161 6.21 5.34 -20.32
N PHE A 162 5.75 5.33 -19.07
CA PHE A 162 4.33 5.43 -18.76
C PHE A 162 3.74 6.76 -19.29
N PHE A 163 2.50 6.71 -19.80
CA PHE A 163 1.82 7.80 -20.52
C PHE A 163 2.53 8.30 -21.79
N GLN A 164 3.40 7.50 -22.43
CA GLN A 164 4.07 7.92 -23.68
C GLN A 164 3.07 8.37 -24.76
N THR A 165 1.92 7.72 -24.85
CA THR A 165 0.88 7.99 -25.85
C THR A 165 -0.11 9.08 -25.44
N LEU A 166 -0.01 9.57 -24.20
CA LEU A 166 -0.94 10.54 -23.59
C LEU A 166 -0.16 11.77 -23.08
N PRO A 167 0.26 12.69 -23.99
CA PRO A 167 1.22 13.76 -23.65
C PRO A 167 0.72 14.68 -22.54
N VAL A 168 -0.57 15.04 -22.53
CA VAL A 168 -1.15 15.90 -21.48
C VAL A 168 -1.09 15.22 -20.11
N ARG A 169 -1.43 13.93 -20.03
CA ARG A 169 -1.32 13.17 -18.76
C ARG A 169 0.12 13.01 -18.33
N ARG A 170 1.03 12.80 -19.28
CA ARG A 170 2.47 12.69 -19.02
C ARG A 170 3.02 13.97 -18.41
N GLU A 171 2.67 15.14 -18.95
CA GLU A 171 3.11 16.43 -18.43
C GLU A 171 2.57 16.70 -17.02
N THR A 172 1.28 16.45 -16.79
CA THR A 172 0.67 16.58 -15.46
C THR A 172 1.32 15.65 -14.44
N ALA A 173 1.50 14.37 -14.79
CA ALA A 173 2.13 13.39 -13.90
C ALA A 173 3.61 13.75 -13.60
N LEU A 174 4.33 14.36 -14.55
CA LEU A 174 5.69 14.83 -14.34
C LEU A 174 5.74 15.95 -13.29
N LYS A 175 4.81 16.92 -13.38
CA LYS A 175 4.66 18.02 -12.39
C LYS A 175 4.30 17.50 -11.00
N GLU A 176 3.52 16.42 -10.92
CA GLU A 176 3.08 15.81 -9.65
C GLU A 176 4.00 14.69 -9.13
N SER A 177 5.13 14.41 -9.78
CA SER A 177 6.01 13.28 -9.44
C SER A 177 6.39 13.18 -7.96
N ALA A 178 6.74 14.29 -7.30
CA ALA A 178 7.05 14.30 -5.86
C ALA A 178 5.86 13.89 -4.98
N LYS A 179 4.66 14.37 -5.31
CA LYS A 179 3.41 14.02 -4.61
C LYS A 179 3.06 12.55 -4.86
N THR A 180 3.26 12.06 -6.08
CA THR A 180 3.07 10.65 -6.45
C THR A 180 4.02 9.73 -5.69
N LEU A 181 5.29 10.09 -5.54
CA LEU A 181 6.25 9.33 -4.73
C LEU A 181 5.84 9.27 -3.26
N ALA A 182 5.38 10.39 -2.68
CA ALA A 182 4.86 10.41 -1.31
C ALA A 182 3.61 9.53 -1.17
N LYS A 183 2.71 9.53 -2.17
CA LYS A 183 1.53 8.67 -2.24
C LYS A 183 1.92 7.19 -2.32
N ILE A 184 2.92 6.83 -3.13
CA ILE A 184 3.44 5.44 -3.22
C ILE A 184 4.05 5.01 -1.88
N LYS A 185 4.86 5.88 -1.24
CA LYS A 185 5.43 5.58 0.07
C LYS A 185 4.32 5.34 1.10
N ARG A 186 3.30 6.21 1.14
CA ARG A 186 2.14 6.06 2.03
C ARG A 186 1.35 4.77 1.76
N LEU A 187 1.17 4.42 0.49
CA LEU A 187 0.55 3.17 0.07
C LEU A 187 1.33 1.96 0.60
N MET A 188 2.65 1.95 0.45
CA MET A 188 3.49 0.85 0.93
C MET A 188 3.50 0.73 2.46
N GLN A 189 3.42 1.85 3.19
CA GLN A 189 3.20 1.84 4.64
C GLN A 189 1.85 1.18 4.98
N ALA A 190 0.78 1.53 4.27
CA ALA A 190 -0.54 0.95 4.50
C ALA A 190 -0.56 -0.57 4.26
N TYR A 191 0.09 -1.06 3.19
CA TYR A 191 0.25 -2.51 2.99
C TYR A 191 1.12 -3.17 4.05
N ALA A 192 2.18 -2.51 4.51
CA ALA A 192 3.03 -3.04 5.58
C ALA A 192 2.28 -3.16 6.91
N PHE A 193 1.31 -2.29 7.20
CA PHE A 193 0.44 -2.42 8.38
C PHE A 193 -0.66 -3.44 8.17
N ALA A 194 -1.24 -3.52 6.97
CA ALA A 194 -2.25 -4.52 6.62
C ALA A 194 -1.69 -5.95 6.56
N ARG A 195 -0.41 -6.11 6.21
CA ARG A 195 0.28 -7.40 6.07
C ARG A 195 1.68 -7.33 6.71
N PRO A 196 1.78 -7.35 8.05
CA PRO A 196 3.04 -7.12 8.76
C PRO A 196 4.15 -8.13 8.47
N THR A 197 3.81 -9.32 7.98
CA THR A 197 4.76 -10.40 7.65
C THR A 197 5.40 -10.25 6.27
N VAL A 198 4.91 -9.37 5.40
CA VAL A 198 5.44 -9.18 4.04
C VAL A 198 6.51 -8.09 4.03
N ARG A 199 7.64 -8.38 3.38
CA ARG A 199 8.73 -7.41 3.18
C ARG A 199 8.36 -6.43 2.07
N PHE A 200 8.59 -5.14 2.31
CA PHE A 200 8.40 -4.08 1.31
C PHE A 200 9.66 -3.24 1.16
N SER A 201 10.03 -2.91 -0.08
CA SER A 201 11.17 -2.03 -0.38
C SER A 201 10.82 -1.10 -1.53
N LEU A 202 10.98 0.20 -1.35
CA LEU A 202 10.90 1.24 -2.37
C LEU A 202 12.28 1.84 -2.57
N ARG A 203 12.72 1.89 -3.82
CA ARG A 203 13.95 2.57 -4.21
C ARG A 203 13.67 3.58 -5.32
N VAL A 204 14.03 4.83 -5.09
CA VAL A 204 13.84 5.92 -6.05
C VAL A 204 15.13 6.10 -6.86
N LEU A 205 15.13 5.53 -8.07
CA LEU A 205 16.25 5.59 -9.00
C LEU A 205 16.46 7.01 -9.54
N LYS A 206 17.74 7.36 -9.77
CA LYS A 206 18.17 8.66 -10.30
C LYS A 206 17.77 9.87 -9.42
N ALA A 207 17.40 9.63 -8.16
CA ALA A 207 17.19 10.70 -7.20
C ALA A 207 18.53 11.30 -6.76
N LYS A 208 18.54 12.59 -6.44
CA LYS A 208 19.72 13.26 -5.86
C LYS A 208 20.03 12.79 -4.43
N SER A 209 19.06 12.16 -3.77
CA SER A 209 19.14 11.70 -2.38
C SER A 209 18.21 10.51 -2.16
N ASN A 210 18.59 9.61 -1.26
CA ASN A 210 17.83 8.42 -0.89
C ASN A 210 16.67 8.72 0.09
N LYS A 211 16.34 9.99 0.35
CA LYS A 211 15.21 10.37 1.24
C LYS A 211 13.86 9.82 0.80
N GLY A 212 13.70 9.53 -0.50
CA GLY A 212 12.49 8.94 -1.06
C GLY A 212 12.39 7.43 -0.85
N ASP A 213 13.47 6.77 -0.46
CA ASP A 213 13.48 5.32 -0.28
C ASP A 213 12.68 4.93 0.97
N PHE A 214 12.18 3.70 0.95
CA PHE A 214 11.43 3.11 2.05
C PHE A 214 11.77 1.63 2.13
N MET A 215 11.94 1.09 3.33
CA MET A 215 12.20 -0.33 3.52
C MET A 215 11.56 -0.80 4.81
N ASN A 216 10.74 -1.85 4.73
CA ASN A 216 10.25 -2.60 5.86
C ASN A 216 10.63 -4.07 5.68
N ALA A 217 11.45 -4.58 6.61
CA ALA A 217 11.93 -5.94 6.63
C ALA A 217 11.43 -6.64 7.90
N PRO A 218 10.27 -7.33 7.85
CA PRO A 218 9.71 -7.96 9.02
C PRO A 218 10.47 -9.23 9.44
N LYS A 219 10.30 -9.59 10.72
CA LYS A 219 10.67 -10.92 11.24
C LYS A 219 9.54 -11.91 10.88
N LYS A 220 9.80 -13.22 11.01
CA LYS A 220 8.86 -14.28 10.58
C LYS A 220 7.46 -14.13 11.20
N ASP A 221 7.39 -13.72 12.46
CA ASP A 221 6.15 -13.53 13.22
C ASP A 221 5.94 -12.05 13.60
N ALA A 222 6.18 -11.15 12.63
CA ALA A 222 5.98 -9.72 12.85
C ALA A 222 4.51 -9.37 13.06
N ASN A 223 4.26 -8.48 14.03
CA ASN A 223 2.94 -7.91 14.28
C ASN A 223 2.85 -6.45 13.79
N VAL A 224 1.67 -5.82 13.91
CA VAL A 224 1.46 -4.43 13.51
C VAL A 224 2.36 -3.48 14.33
N GLU A 225 2.59 -3.77 15.61
CA GLU A 225 3.47 -2.98 16.48
C GLU A 225 4.92 -2.96 15.96
N ASP A 226 5.47 -4.10 15.55
CA ASP A 226 6.80 -4.22 14.95
C ASP A 226 6.90 -3.38 13.67
N ALA A 227 5.84 -3.41 12.84
CA ALA A 227 5.78 -2.61 11.63
C ALA A 227 5.76 -1.10 11.96
N VAL A 228 4.95 -0.67 12.93
CA VAL A 228 4.90 0.74 13.39
C VAL A 228 6.25 1.16 13.95
N LEU A 229 6.88 0.33 14.76
CA LEU A 229 8.19 0.61 15.36
C LEU A 229 9.28 0.84 14.29
N LYS A 230 9.25 0.08 13.19
CA LYS A 230 10.20 0.21 12.08
C LYS A 230 9.88 1.35 11.13
N ILE A 231 8.60 1.58 10.83
CA ILE A 231 8.14 2.50 9.79
C ILE A 231 7.99 3.92 10.31
N ILE A 232 7.37 4.06 11.48
CA ILE A 232 7.06 5.34 12.10
C ILE A 232 8.14 5.69 13.11
N GLY A 233 8.48 4.73 13.98
CA GLY A 233 9.56 4.85 14.95
C GLY A 233 9.14 4.48 16.37
N LYS A 234 10.17 4.24 17.20
CA LYS A 234 10.01 3.80 18.60
C LYS A 234 9.17 4.75 19.45
N HIS A 235 9.32 6.06 19.26
CA HIS A 235 8.61 7.06 20.07
C HIS A 235 7.09 7.02 19.88
N CYS A 236 6.62 6.70 18.68
CA CYS A 236 5.20 6.57 18.39
C CYS A 236 4.67 5.20 18.84
N ALA A 237 5.40 4.12 18.52
CA ALA A 237 4.99 2.75 18.87
C ALA A 237 4.73 2.57 20.38
N LEU A 238 5.60 3.10 21.25
CA LEU A 238 5.46 2.99 22.71
C LEU A 238 4.22 3.71 23.29
N GLN A 239 3.64 4.64 22.52
CA GLN A 239 2.46 5.41 22.89
C GLN A 239 1.17 4.76 22.41
N CYS A 240 1.25 3.61 21.74
CA CYS A 240 0.10 2.87 21.26
C CYS A 240 0.05 1.49 21.93
N ASP A 241 -1.13 0.88 21.89
CA ASP A 241 -1.37 -0.47 22.36
C ASP A 241 -2.30 -1.22 21.40
N TRP A 242 -2.26 -2.54 21.46
CA TRP A 242 -3.09 -3.41 20.64
C TRP A 242 -4.36 -3.82 21.38
N THR A 243 -5.49 -3.78 20.68
CA THR A 243 -6.79 -4.23 21.19
C THR A 243 -7.58 -4.91 20.09
N ALA A 244 -8.48 -5.81 20.47
CA ALA A 244 -9.34 -6.52 19.52
C ALA A 244 -10.76 -6.65 20.06
N MET A 245 -11.72 -6.73 19.14
CA MET A 245 -13.12 -6.98 19.43
C MET A 245 -13.72 -7.86 18.35
N GLU A 246 -14.58 -8.78 18.74
CA GLU A 246 -15.41 -9.55 17.83
C GLU A 246 -16.87 -9.14 18.00
N SER A 247 -17.60 -8.99 16.89
CA SER A 247 -19.03 -8.70 16.92
C SER A 247 -19.69 -9.24 15.66
N GLU A 248 -20.69 -10.11 15.80
CA GLU A 248 -21.51 -10.63 14.69
C GLU A 248 -20.66 -11.22 13.53
N GLY A 249 -19.55 -11.88 13.86
CA GLY A 249 -18.61 -12.49 12.90
C GLY A 249 -17.57 -11.53 12.32
N PHE A 250 -17.63 -10.23 12.63
CA PHE A 250 -16.56 -9.29 12.29
C PHE A 250 -15.51 -9.26 13.40
N GLU A 251 -14.24 -9.46 13.03
CA GLU A 251 -13.11 -9.30 13.95
C GLU A 251 -12.42 -7.96 13.66
N ILE A 252 -12.33 -7.11 14.67
CA ILE A 252 -11.71 -5.81 14.58
C ILE A 252 -10.42 -5.87 15.39
N HIS A 253 -9.29 -5.76 14.71
CA HIS A 253 -7.98 -5.60 15.33
C HIS A 253 -7.55 -4.15 15.20
N ALA A 254 -7.27 -3.51 16.33
CA ALA A 254 -6.92 -2.10 16.38
C ALA A 254 -5.61 -1.89 17.12
N PHE A 255 -4.75 -1.03 16.57
CA PHE A 255 -3.57 -0.50 17.23
C PHE A 255 -3.79 0.99 17.46
N LEU A 256 -4.02 1.35 18.72
CA LEU A 256 -4.57 2.65 19.12
C LEU A 256 -3.63 3.38 20.09
N PRO A 257 -3.57 4.72 20.05
CA PRO A 257 -2.87 5.49 21.08
C PRO A 257 -3.40 5.17 22.46
N LYS A 258 -2.53 5.02 23.45
CA LYS A 258 -2.93 4.83 24.84
C LYS A 258 -3.71 6.06 25.35
N PRO A 259 -4.63 5.91 26.32
CA PRO A 259 -5.37 7.03 26.87
C PRO A 259 -4.47 8.14 27.46
N ASP A 260 -3.29 7.77 27.96
CA ASP A 260 -2.25 8.65 28.53
C ASP A 260 -1.16 9.07 27.52
N ALA A 261 -1.37 8.80 26.22
CA ALA A 261 -0.39 9.09 25.19
C ALA A 261 -0.06 10.58 25.08
N VAL A 262 1.20 10.87 24.73
CA VAL A 262 1.68 12.22 24.46
C VAL A 262 1.36 12.61 23.01
N GLY A 263 0.48 13.60 22.85
CA GLY A 263 -0.03 14.02 21.55
C GLY A 263 1.02 14.37 20.49
N SER A 264 2.14 15.00 20.89
CA SER A 264 3.22 15.37 19.96
C SER A 264 3.93 14.17 19.33
N LYS A 265 3.91 12.99 19.98
CA LYS A 265 4.58 11.77 19.50
C LYS A 265 3.73 10.96 18.52
N ILE A 266 2.43 11.20 18.49
CA ILE A 266 1.47 10.47 17.64
C ILE A 266 0.89 11.33 16.52
N ALA A 267 1.17 12.64 16.51
CA ALA A 267 0.63 13.60 15.55
C ALA A 267 1.18 13.42 14.13
N ASN A 268 0.38 13.76 13.13
CA ASN A 268 0.71 13.80 11.70
C ASN A 268 1.08 12.46 11.04
N GLU A 269 0.91 11.35 11.76
CA GLU A 269 1.15 10.00 11.22
C GLU A 269 -0.08 9.44 10.51
N GLY A 270 -1.28 9.88 10.89
CA GLY A 270 -2.55 9.59 10.23
C GLY A 270 -3.10 8.19 10.45
N ALA A 271 -4.34 8.00 10.01
CA ALA A 271 -5.07 6.76 10.16
C ALA A 271 -4.77 5.77 9.03
N PHE A 272 -4.74 4.48 9.37
CA PHE A 272 -4.61 3.37 8.43
C PHE A 272 -5.73 2.36 8.65
N PHE A 273 -6.37 1.97 7.56
CA PHE A 273 -7.46 1.00 7.59
C PHE A 273 -7.18 -0.12 6.60
N SER A 274 -7.53 -1.33 6.99
CA SER A 274 -7.59 -2.47 6.08
C SER A 274 -8.81 -3.33 6.35
N VAL A 275 -9.31 -3.96 5.29
CA VAL A 275 -10.40 -4.94 5.32
C VAL A 275 -9.87 -6.22 4.68
N ASP A 276 -9.81 -7.31 5.42
CA ASP A 276 -9.15 -8.57 5.04
C ASP A 276 -7.74 -8.39 4.42
N GLY A 277 -6.96 -7.49 5.01
CA GLY A 277 -5.62 -7.16 4.52
C GLY A 277 -5.58 -6.38 3.19
N ARG A 278 -6.71 -5.83 2.72
CA ARG A 278 -6.80 -4.80 1.67
C ARG A 278 -6.76 -3.40 2.31
N PRO A 279 -5.75 -2.57 2.03
CA PRO A 279 -5.75 -1.19 2.49
C PRO A 279 -6.90 -0.36 1.87
N VAL A 280 -7.62 0.38 2.70
CA VAL A 280 -8.71 1.29 2.30
C VAL A 280 -8.44 2.72 2.77
N SER A 281 -9.07 3.69 2.11
CA SER A 281 -8.88 5.11 2.36
C SER A 281 -9.59 5.55 3.64
N ALA A 282 -8.83 6.17 4.56
CA ALA A 282 -9.39 6.76 5.78
C ALA A 282 -10.34 7.95 5.51
N SER A 283 -10.35 8.51 4.30
CA SER A 283 -11.14 9.69 3.96
C SER A 283 -12.45 9.38 3.23
N ARG A 284 -12.75 8.10 2.95
CA ARG A 284 -13.95 7.66 2.20
C ARG A 284 -14.74 6.61 2.98
N GLY A 285 -15.97 6.36 2.50
CA GLY A 285 -16.86 5.31 3.00
C GLY A 285 -17.03 5.24 4.52
N THR A 286 -17.10 4.01 5.00
CA THR A 286 -17.18 3.64 6.42
C THR A 286 -15.95 4.06 7.23
N PRO A 287 -14.70 3.91 6.74
CA PRO A 287 -13.52 4.40 7.47
C PRO A 287 -13.59 5.87 7.87
N LYS A 288 -14.16 6.74 7.02
CA LYS A 288 -14.35 8.17 7.36
C LYS A 288 -15.24 8.36 8.60
N LYS A 289 -16.32 7.60 8.72
CA LYS A 289 -17.22 7.64 9.88
C LYS A 289 -16.50 7.15 11.14
N ILE A 290 -15.70 6.09 11.01
CA ILE A 290 -14.89 5.55 12.10
C ILE A 290 -13.84 6.58 12.57
N VAL A 291 -13.14 7.25 11.66
CA VAL A 291 -12.18 8.32 12.01
C VAL A 291 -12.86 9.44 12.80
N ALA A 292 -14.07 9.84 12.40
CA ALA A 292 -14.81 10.87 13.12
C ALA A 292 -15.21 10.42 14.53
N SER A 293 -15.71 9.18 14.68
CA SER A 293 -16.04 8.57 15.98
C SER A 293 -14.80 8.47 16.89
N PHE A 294 -13.67 8.04 16.33
CA PHE A 294 -12.39 7.98 17.03
C PHE A 294 -11.94 9.34 17.56
N LYS A 295 -11.94 10.37 16.70
CA LYS A 295 -11.52 11.73 17.08
C LYS A 295 -12.42 12.30 18.19
N GLU A 296 -13.73 12.07 18.11
CA GLU A 296 -14.66 12.51 19.16
C GLU A 296 -14.42 11.77 20.48
N ARG A 297 -14.23 10.45 20.44
CA ARG A 297 -13.98 9.66 21.66
C ARG A 297 -12.64 10.02 22.31
N LEU A 298 -11.59 10.19 21.51
CA LEU A 298 -10.27 10.59 21.98
C LEU A 298 -10.32 11.96 22.68
N ARG A 299 -11.07 12.92 22.11
CA ARG A 299 -11.29 14.25 22.69
C ARG A 299 -11.96 14.20 24.06
N ARG A 300 -12.93 13.29 24.25
CA ARG A 300 -13.64 13.14 25.54
C ARG A 300 -12.81 12.45 26.60
N ALA A 301 -12.02 11.45 26.20
CA ALA A 301 -11.21 10.68 27.14
C ALA A 301 -10.00 11.47 27.65
N ASN A 302 -9.36 12.26 26.79
CA ASN A 302 -8.22 13.08 27.18
C ASN A 302 -8.25 14.43 26.44
N PRO A 303 -8.57 15.54 27.15
CA PRO A 303 -8.54 16.88 26.57
C PRO A 303 -7.17 17.27 26.00
N GLY A 304 -6.06 16.74 26.54
CA GLY A 304 -4.71 16.99 26.03
C GLY A 304 -4.43 16.36 24.66
N LEU A 305 -5.19 15.33 24.29
CA LEU A 305 -5.13 14.68 22.97
C LEU A 305 -6.09 15.30 21.94
N SER A 306 -6.94 16.23 22.35
CA SER A 306 -7.95 16.87 21.50
C SER A 306 -7.37 17.74 20.38
N SER A 307 -6.18 18.30 20.57
CA SER A 307 -5.48 19.17 19.61
C SER A 307 -4.61 18.39 18.62
N VAL A 308 -4.51 17.07 18.77
CA VAL A 308 -3.63 16.22 17.95
C VAL A 308 -4.20 16.13 16.53
N ARG A 309 -3.44 16.69 15.58
CA ARG A 309 -3.76 16.56 14.16
C ARG A 309 -3.37 15.17 13.68
N ASP A 310 -4.34 14.47 13.09
CA ASP A 310 -4.18 13.19 12.42
C ASP A 310 -3.32 12.18 13.20
N PRO A 311 -3.81 11.74 14.39
CA PRO A 311 -3.12 10.76 15.21
C PRO A 311 -2.90 9.43 14.47
N LEU A 312 -1.78 8.76 14.77
CA LEU A 312 -1.57 7.38 14.33
C LEU A 312 -2.63 6.47 14.94
N PHE A 313 -3.35 5.73 14.10
CA PHE A 313 -4.01 4.51 14.52
C PHE A 313 -4.20 3.59 13.33
N CYS A 314 -4.21 2.28 13.58
CA CYS A 314 -4.36 1.25 12.57
C CYS A 314 -5.54 0.36 12.92
N ILE A 315 -6.45 0.11 11.99
CA ILE A 315 -7.56 -0.83 12.17
C ILE A 315 -7.58 -1.82 11.01
N ASN A 316 -7.53 -3.10 11.33
CA ASN A 316 -7.81 -4.18 10.41
C ASN A 316 -9.14 -4.83 10.77
N ILE A 317 -10.03 -4.93 9.79
CA ILE A 317 -11.33 -5.58 9.93
C ILE A 317 -11.29 -6.87 9.14
N THR A 318 -11.42 -8.00 9.82
CA THR A 318 -11.65 -9.30 9.19
C THR A 318 -13.15 -9.50 9.04
N CYS A 319 -13.60 -9.81 7.83
CA CYS A 319 -15.00 -9.88 7.48
C CYS A 319 -15.45 -11.31 7.17
N PRO A 320 -16.69 -11.68 7.51
CA PRO A 320 -17.30 -12.90 6.97
C PRO A 320 -17.37 -12.86 5.43
N PRO A 321 -17.21 -14.00 4.75
CA PRO A 321 -17.40 -14.07 3.29
C PRO A 321 -18.76 -13.53 2.87
N GLY A 322 -18.80 -12.73 1.79
CA GLY A 322 -20.04 -12.12 1.27
C GLY A 322 -20.58 -10.93 2.05
N SER A 323 -19.97 -10.51 3.17
CA SER A 323 -20.51 -9.42 3.99
C SER A 323 -20.25 -8.01 3.44
N TYR A 324 -19.47 -7.89 2.36
CA TYR A 324 -19.12 -6.62 1.73
C TYR A 324 -18.77 -6.80 0.25
N ASP A 325 -18.94 -5.73 -0.53
CA ASP A 325 -18.57 -5.66 -1.93
C ASP A 325 -17.25 -4.88 -2.11
N THR A 326 -16.38 -5.38 -2.99
CA THR A 326 -15.12 -4.75 -3.39
C THR A 326 -15.20 -4.07 -4.76
N ASN A 327 -16.27 -4.32 -5.52
CA ASN A 327 -16.43 -3.89 -6.91
C ASN A 327 -17.05 -2.49 -7.04
N ILE A 328 -16.55 -1.51 -6.29
CA ILE A 328 -17.14 -0.16 -6.24
C ILE A 328 -16.31 0.83 -7.04
N GLU A 329 -15.03 0.96 -6.69
CA GLU A 329 -14.18 2.01 -7.27
C GLU A 329 -12.95 1.46 -7.97
N PRO A 330 -12.56 2.02 -9.14
CA PRO A 330 -11.38 1.60 -9.88
C PRO A 330 -10.06 1.72 -9.10
N ALA A 331 -9.98 2.66 -8.14
CA ALA A 331 -8.79 2.84 -7.30
C ALA A 331 -8.63 1.75 -6.23
N LYS A 332 -9.68 0.94 -5.99
CA LYS A 332 -9.80 -0.06 -4.92
C LYS A 332 -9.36 0.45 -3.55
N ASP A 333 -9.79 1.66 -3.21
CA ASP A 333 -9.52 2.33 -1.94
C ASP A 333 -10.78 2.46 -1.07
N ASP A 334 -11.88 1.80 -1.44
CA ASP A 334 -13.14 1.79 -0.70
C ASP A 334 -13.80 0.40 -0.80
N VAL A 335 -14.67 0.10 0.16
CA VAL A 335 -15.49 -1.13 0.22
C VAL A 335 -16.90 -0.78 0.72
N LEU A 336 -17.89 -1.57 0.33
CA LEU A 336 -19.30 -1.35 0.66
C LEU A 336 -19.77 -2.51 1.51
N PHE A 337 -19.96 -2.26 2.79
CA PHE A 337 -20.51 -3.25 3.71
C PHE A 337 -22.00 -3.41 3.49
N GLU A 338 -22.50 -4.65 3.50
CA GLU A 338 -23.94 -4.93 3.50
C GLU A 338 -24.60 -4.38 4.78
N ARG A 339 -23.94 -4.61 5.93
CA ARG A 339 -24.37 -4.16 7.27
C ARG A 339 -23.34 -3.22 7.88
N GLU A 340 -23.25 -2.01 7.33
CA GLU A 340 -22.32 -0.97 7.78
C GLU A 340 -22.52 -0.58 9.26
N ASP A 341 -23.77 -0.56 9.71
CA ASP A 341 -24.18 -0.21 11.06
C ASP A 341 -23.55 -1.11 12.13
N ILE A 342 -23.46 -2.41 11.85
CA ILE A 342 -22.82 -3.39 12.74
C ILE A 342 -21.33 -3.09 12.86
N VAL A 343 -20.64 -2.86 11.74
CA VAL A 343 -19.20 -2.57 11.71
C VAL A 343 -18.89 -1.28 12.47
N VAL A 344 -19.60 -0.19 12.15
CA VAL A 344 -19.41 1.10 12.83
C VAL A 344 -19.77 1.01 14.31
N GLY A 345 -20.84 0.29 14.65
CA GLY A 345 -21.27 0.05 16.03
C GLY A 345 -20.24 -0.74 16.84
N ALA A 346 -19.68 -1.81 16.26
CA ALA A 346 -18.63 -2.62 16.88
C ALA A 346 -17.35 -1.82 17.11
N VAL A 347 -16.88 -1.05 16.12
CA VAL A 347 -15.70 -0.20 16.29
C VAL A 347 -15.94 0.91 17.33
N THR A 348 -17.15 1.49 17.35
CA THR A 348 -17.51 2.50 18.36
C THR A 348 -17.57 1.92 19.77
N LYS A 349 -18.08 0.68 19.93
CA LYS A 349 -18.04 -0.05 21.21
C LYS A 349 -16.58 -0.34 21.64
N LEU A 350 -15.71 -0.73 20.71
CA LEU A 350 -14.29 -0.93 20.97
C LEU A 350 -13.64 0.36 21.48
N PHE A 351 -13.89 1.49 20.82
CA PHE A 351 -13.38 2.79 21.30
C PHE A 351 -13.96 3.17 22.66
N ALA A 352 -15.24 2.87 22.91
CA ALA A 352 -15.86 3.17 24.19
C ALA A 352 -15.25 2.36 25.35
N ALA A 353 -14.98 1.07 25.11
CA ALA A 353 -14.33 0.19 26.08
C ALA A 353 -12.87 0.58 26.32
N TYR A 354 -12.13 0.92 25.26
CA TYR A 354 -10.70 1.23 25.35
C TYR A 354 -10.42 2.64 25.90
N TYR A 355 -11.28 3.61 25.59
CA TYR A 355 -11.23 4.97 26.12
C TYR A 355 -12.45 5.21 27.01
N PRO A 356 -12.47 4.76 28.29
CA PRO A 356 -13.58 5.03 29.17
C PRO A 356 -13.76 6.54 29.36
N GLU A 357 -15.01 7.01 29.42
CA GLU A 357 -15.31 8.36 29.85
C GLU A 357 -14.99 8.44 31.34
N ASN A 358 -13.80 8.97 31.66
CA ASN A 358 -13.20 9.18 32.98
C ASN A 358 -12.45 7.98 33.61
N ALA A 359 -11.14 7.93 33.36
CA ALA A 359 -10.14 7.41 34.30
C ALA A 359 -9.07 8.49 34.57
N VAL A 360 -9.47 9.50 35.38
CA VAL A 360 -8.67 10.20 36.41
C VAL A 360 -7.54 11.18 36.00
N VAL A 361 -7.69 12.45 36.44
CA VAL A 361 -6.73 13.05 37.39
C VAL A 361 -7.52 13.62 38.58
N SER A 362 -7.83 12.77 39.54
CA SER A 362 -8.02 13.14 40.94
C SER A 362 -6.74 12.70 41.65
N ASN A 363 -5.77 13.61 41.65
CA ASN A 363 -4.62 13.62 42.55
C ASN A 363 -4.40 15.08 42.94
N VAL A 364 -5.13 15.53 43.95
CA VAL A 364 -4.59 16.39 45.00
C VAL A 364 -5.13 15.79 46.29
N ASP A 365 -4.29 15.01 46.95
CA ASP A 365 -4.40 14.80 48.39
C ASP A 365 -4.21 16.18 49.03
N ASP A 366 -5.32 16.86 49.33
CA ASP A 366 -5.35 17.92 50.34
C ASP A 366 -6.17 17.34 51.50
N GLU A 367 -5.46 16.74 52.45
CA GLU A 367 -5.93 16.53 53.81
C GLU A 367 -6.37 17.88 54.40
N PRO A 368 -7.65 18.08 54.77
CA PRO A 368 -8.01 19.20 55.61
C PRO A 368 -7.77 18.81 57.07
N GLU A 369 -6.63 19.28 57.59
CA GLU A 369 -6.36 19.38 59.02
C GLU A 369 -7.56 20.05 59.72
N SER A 370 -8.21 19.34 60.63
CA SER A 370 -9.28 19.91 61.47
C SER A 370 -9.06 19.56 62.94
N PRO A 371 -9.48 20.46 63.84
CA PRO A 371 -8.75 20.73 65.08
C PRO A 371 -9.29 19.94 66.27
N VAL A 372 -8.38 19.72 67.23
CA VAL A 372 -8.63 19.14 68.55
C VAL A 372 -9.77 19.87 69.28
N PRO A 373 -10.68 19.16 69.97
CA PRO A 373 -11.43 19.71 71.08
C PRO A 373 -11.09 19.03 72.43
N PRO A 374 -11.41 19.69 73.56
CA PRO A 374 -10.66 19.56 74.80
C PRO A 374 -11.19 18.48 75.76
N VAL A 375 -10.33 18.13 76.71
CA VAL A 375 -10.59 17.32 77.90
C VAL A 375 -11.71 17.92 78.75
N LEU A 376 -12.71 17.10 79.13
CA LEU A 376 -13.44 17.27 80.39
C LEU A 376 -13.80 15.92 81.03
N THR A 377 -13.58 15.91 82.33
CA THR A 377 -13.85 14.93 83.38
C THR A 377 -15.33 14.50 83.50
N ALA A 378 -15.60 13.22 83.85
CA ALA A 378 -16.24 12.81 85.11
C ALA A 378 -17.00 11.46 85.07
N ARG A 379 -16.76 10.68 86.14
CA ARG A 379 -17.70 9.84 86.93
C ARG A 379 -18.27 8.51 86.41
N VAL A 380 -17.70 7.45 86.98
CA VAL A 380 -18.28 6.27 87.67
C VAL A 380 -19.82 6.20 87.76
N SER A 381 -20.44 5.11 87.28
CA SER A 381 -21.10 4.07 88.12
C SER A 381 -21.83 2.98 87.30
N SER A 382 -21.50 1.74 87.68
CA SER A 382 -22.35 0.54 87.84
C SER A 382 -23.17 -0.06 86.68
N GLY A 383 -22.92 -1.35 86.42
CA GLY A 383 -23.95 -2.28 85.90
C GLY A 383 -23.42 -3.52 85.17
N THR A 384 -23.02 -4.55 85.94
CA THR A 384 -23.15 -6.03 85.75
C THR A 384 -23.72 -6.53 84.39
N ALA A 385 -23.28 -7.62 83.73
CA ALA A 385 -22.62 -8.86 84.17
C ALA A 385 -22.12 -9.76 83.00
N LEU A 386 -21.15 -10.64 83.32
CA LEU A 386 -20.90 -12.04 82.87
C LEU A 386 -20.52 -12.31 81.38
N SER A 387 -19.24 -12.61 81.07
CA SER A 387 -18.54 -13.94 81.03
C SER A 387 -18.91 -14.78 79.80
N ILE A 388 -17.99 -15.26 78.96
CA ILE A 388 -17.00 -16.34 79.22
C ILE A 388 -15.91 -16.30 78.12
N LEU A 389 -14.66 -16.54 78.53
CA LEU A 389 -13.50 -16.88 77.70
C LEU A 389 -13.45 -18.40 77.47
N GLU A 390 -13.06 -18.87 76.29
CA GLU A 390 -12.25 -20.09 76.20
C GLU A 390 -11.40 -20.12 74.91
N GLU A 391 -10.08 -20.16 75.11
CA GLU A 391 -9.06 -20.48 74.11
C GLU A 391 -8.97 -22.00 73.93
N VAL A 392 -8.94 -22.52 72.70
CA VAL A 392 -8.22 -23.77 72.37
C VAL A 392 -7.71 -23.73 70.91
N ARG A 393 -6.39 -23.91 70.73
CA ARG A 393 -5.71 -24.39 69.50
C ARG A 393 -5.19 -25.82 69.78
N PRO A 394 -4.58 -26.57 68.84
CA PRO A 394 -4.78 -26.73 67.38
C PRO A 394 -4.86 -28.22 66.98
N VAL A 395 -5.37 -28.59 65.79
CA VAL A 395 -4.99 -29.86 65.13
C VAL A 395 -5.03 -29.72 63.59
N GLU A 396 -3.94 -30.15 62.96
CA GLU A 396 -3.71 -30.32 61.51
C GLU A 396 -4.80 -31.12 60.77
N LYS A 397 -4.99 -30.81 59.47
CA LYS A 397 -5.13 -31.83 58.41
C LYS A 397 -5.07 -31.22 56.99
N LEU A 398 -4.04 -31.69 56.27
CA LEU A 398 -3.96 -32.08 54.86
C LEU A 398 -4.53 -31.17 53.74
N HIS A 399 -3.63 -30.75 52.84
CA HIS A 399 -3.89 -30.36 51.45
C HIS A 399 -4.11 -31.59 50.54
N PRO A 400 -4.89 -31.43 49.45
CA PRO A 400 -4.34 -31.61 48.09
C PRO A 400 -4.81 -30.51 47.10
N PRO A 401 -4.26 -30.45 45.87
CA PRO A 401 -3.92 -29.19 45.20
C PRO A 401 -4.95 -28.71 44.16
N VAL A 402 -5.00 -27.39 43.97
CA VAL A 402 -5.64 -26.75 42.82
C VAL A 402 -4.56 -26.35 41.81
N SER A 403 -4.74 -26.84 40.60
CA SER A 403 -3.95 -26.59 39.40
C SER A 403 -4.10 -25.16 38.89
N ALA A 404 -2.98 -24.46 38.73
CA ALA A 404 -2.86 -23.25 37.92
C ALA A 404 -2.16 -23.58 36.57
N PRO A 405 -2.51 -22.91 35.45
CA PRO A 405 -1.93 -23.18 34.15
C PRO A 405 -0.49 -22.64 34.01
N LEU A 406 0.31 -23.43 33.28
CA LEU A 406 1.74 -23.32 33.05
C LEU A 406 2.15 -22.03 32.33
N ARG A 407 3.04 -21.25 32.96
CA ARG A 407 3.80 -20.15 32.37
C ARG A 407 5.14 -20.71 31.89
N TRP A 408 5.33 -20.88 30.59
CA TRP A 408 6.63 -21.25 30.03
C TRP A 408 7.58 -20.05 30.08
N ARG A 409 8.56 -20.11 30.99
CA ARG A 409 9.80 -19.33 30.94
C ARG A 409 10.93 -20.28 30.56
N SER A 410 11.61 -19.99 29.46
CA SER A 410 12.86 -20.66 29.10
C SER A 410 13.98 -19.63 29.25
N ASN A 411 14.82 -19.84 30.26
CA ASN A 411 16.08 -19.13 30.44
C ASN A 411 17.17 -20.17 30.20
N MET A 412 17.93 -20.02 29.12
CA MET A 412 19.15 -20.78 28.83
C MET A 412 20.23 -19.72 28.69
N TYR A 413 21.35 -19.89 29.40
CA TYR A 413 22.42 -18.93 29.69
C TYR A 413 22.16 -18.06 30.92
N GLY A 414 22.48 -18.64 32.08
CA GLY A 414 22.90 -17.88 33.27
C GLY A 414 24.33 -17.38 33.04
N ILE A 415 24.54 -16.11 33.35
CA ILE A 415 25.85 -15.52 33.53
C ILE A 415 25.72 -14.74 34.83
N ASP A 416 26.51 -15.14 35.81
CA ASP A 416 26.53 -14.60 37.15
C ASP A 416 27.64 -13.52 37.19
N GLU A 417 27.49 -12.51 38.03
CA GLU A 417 28.36 -11.31 38.10
C GLU A 417 29.79 -11.55 38.65
N GLU A 418 30.28 -12.78 38.66
CA GLU A 418 31.62 -13.14 39.19
C GLU A 418 32.66 -13.51 38.11
N ASP A 419 32.31 -13.54 36.82
CA ASP A 419 33.27 -13.84 35.72
C ASP A 419 33.90 -12.58 35.06
N LEU A 420 33.76 -11.41 35.69
CA LEU A 420 34.22 -10.12 35.16
C LEU A 420 35.64 -9.70 35.63
N GLU A 421 36.33 -10.55 36.38
CA GLU A 421 37.70 -10.28 36.88
C GLU A 421 38.75 -11.27 36.32
N LEU A 422 38.74 -11.57 35.02
CA LEU A 422 39.86 -12.30 34.37
C LEU A 422 40.17 -11.80 32.94
N LEU A 423 39.87 -10.53 32.63
CA LEU A 423 40.18 -9.91 31.34
C LEU A 423 41.06 -8.66 31.45
N ASP A 424 41.96 -8.62 32.44
CA ASP A 424 42.97 -7.58 32.56
C ASP A 424 44.36 -8.19 32.86
N SER A 425 44.80 -9.12 32.02
CA SER A 425 46.22 -9.49 31.97
C SER A 425 46.60 -10.18 30.66
N GLU A 426 47.62 -9.59 30.01
CA GLU A 426 48.54 -10.18 29.02
C GLU A 426 48.28 -9.94 27.52
N ASN A 427 48.91 -8.85 27.05
CA ASN A 427 49.46 -8.66 25.72
C ASN A 427 50.62 -9.64 25.44
N GLN A 428 50.53 -10.48 24.39
CA GLN A 428 51.60 -10.70 23.38
C GLN A 428 51.16 -11.70 22.29
N PRO A 429 51.63 -11.57 21.03
CA PRO A 429 51.28 -12.50 19.95
C PRO A 429 52.29 -13.66 19.86
N PRO A 430 51.87 -14.91 19.59
CA PRO A 430 52.82 -15.99 19.39
C PRO A 430 53.25 -16.14 17.94
N VAL A 431 54.51 -16.54 17.84
CA VAL A 431 55.31 -16.97 16.69
C VAL A 431 54.76 -18.29 16.13
N ILE A 432 54.78 -18.46 14.80
CA ILE A 432 54.43 -19.72 14.13
C ILE A 432 55.73 -20.43 13.74
N GLU A 433 55.95 -21.60 14.35
CA GLU A 433 56.96 -22.58 13.93
C GLU A 433 56.36 -23.56 12.91
N GLU A 434 57.16 -23.91 11.91
CA GLU A 434 56.87 -24.90 10.88
C GLU A 434 57.07 -26.31 11.43
N GLU A 435 56.10 -27.21 11.28
CA GLU A 435 56.35 -28.66 11.25
C GLU A 435 55.45 -29.37 10.23
N GLU A 436 56.06 -30.38 9.61
CA GLU A 436 55.69 -31.05 8.38
C GLU A 436 54.86 -32.32 8.63
N GLU A 437 54.12 -32.71 7.59
CA GLU A 437 53.76 -34.10 7.22
C GLU A 437 52.44 -34.73 7.72
N GLY A 438 51.60 -35.14 6.74
CA GLY A 438 50.44 -36.02 6.99
C GLY A 438 49.36 -36.00 5.92
N ARG A 439 49.59 -36.71 4.80
CA ARG A 439 48.65 -36.87 3.67
C ARG A 439 47.26 -37.37 4.07
N ARG A 440 46.19 -36.68 3.61
CA ARG A 440 45.01 -37.16 2.83
C ARG A 440 43.74 -36.38 3.22
N ALA A 441 43.17 -35.66 2.25
CA ALA A 441 41.79 -35.77 1.78
C ALA A 441 41.38 -34.45 1.10
N ALA A 442 40.94 -34.58 -0.15
CA ALA A 442 40.61 -33.48 -1.02
C ALA A 442 39.27 -32.81 -0.66
N ASN A 443 39.15 -31.55 -1.08
CA ASN A 443 37.93 -30.85 -1.49
C ASN A 443 37.06 -30.18 -0.42
N VAL A 444 37.50 -29.02 0.05
CA VAL A 444 36.59 -27.90 0.32
C VAL A 444 37.22 -26.61 -0.21
N SER A 445 37.11 -26.39 -1.53
CA SER A 445 37.52 -25.10 -2.10
C SER A 445 36.37 -24.13 -2.03
N ASN A 446 36.55 -23.05 -1.26
CA ASN A 446 35.61 -21.94 -1.19
C ASN A 446 35.40 -21.33 -2.60
N PRO A 447 34.16 -21.20 -3.09
CA PRO A 447 33.87 -20.71 -4.43
C PRO A 447 34.40 -19.29 -4.71
N TRP A 448 34.59 -18.48 -3.67
CA TRP A 448 35.17 -17.13 -3.79
C TRP A 448 36.67 -17.13 -4.13
N THR A 449 37.39 -18.17 -3.72
CA THR A 449 38.83 -18.31 -3.99
C THR A 449 39.08 -18.67 -5.46
N ILE A 450 38.24 -19.54 -6.02
CA ILE A 450 38.29 -19.93 -7.44
C ILE A 450 37.92 -18.74 -8.35
N ALA A 451 36.91 -17.95 -7.96
CA ALA A 451 36.50 -16.77 -8.71
C ALA A 451 37.60 -15.70 -8.75
N ARG A 452 38.35 -15.53 -7.65
CA ARG A 452 39.48 -14.58 -7.60
C ARG A 452 40.67 -15.02 -8.45
N MET A 453 40.94 -16.32 -8.53
CA MET A 453 42.03 -16.85 -9.37
C MET A 453 41.76 -16.76 -10.87
N ASN A 454 40.48 -16.78 -11.29
CA ASN A 454 40.09 -16.76 -12.71
C ASN A 454 39.76 -15.36 -13.25
N ALA A 455 39.83 -14.31 -12.43
CA ALA A 455 39.63 -12.95 -12.89
C ALA A 455 40.87 -12.46 -13.67
N LYS A 456 40.72 -12.21 -14.99
CA LYS A 456 41.78 -11.64 -15.84
C LYS A 456 42.26 -10.30 -15.26
N VAL A 457 43.51 -10.26 -14.82
CA VAL A 457 44.22 -9.04 -14.43
C VAL A 457 44.40 -8.17 -15.68
N LYS A 458 43.77 -6.98 -15.71
CA LYS A 458 44.10 -5.94 -16.70
C LYS A 458 45.39 -5.25 -16.27
N THR A 459 46.46 -5.43 -17.04
CA THR A 459 47.69 -4.64 -16.93
C THR A 459 47.37 -3.16 -17.24
N PRO A 460 47.83 -2.19 -16.42
CA PRO A 460 47.59 -0.78 -16.68
C PRO A 460 48.45 -0.32 -17.87
N GLN A 461 47.80 0.25 -18.88
CA GLN A 461 48.50 0.92 -19.99
C GLN A 461 49.22 2.16 -19.48
N SER A 462 50.51 2.27 -19.79
CA SER A 462 51.33 3.45 -19.51
C SER A 462 50.83 4.64 -20.31
N LYS A 463 50.43 5.71 -19.63
CA LYS A 463 50.24 7.03 -20.24
C LYS A 463 51.62 7.66 -20.46
N SER A 464 52.04 7.77 -21.72
CA SER A 464 53.17 8.61 -22.12
C SER A 464 52.74 10.08 -22.05
N ASN A 465 53.21 10.82 -21.04
CA ASN A 465 53.16 12.27 -21.03
C ASN A 465 54.28 12.82 -21.93
N GLY A 466 53.92 13.19 -23.15
CA GLY A 466 54.71 14.10 -23.98
C GLY A 466 54.48 15.53 -23.53
N GLN A 467 55.49 16.12 -22.92
CA GLN A 467 55.58 17.51 -22.52
C GLN A 467 55.94 18.35 -23.76
N LEU A 468 55.15 19.38 -24.09
CA LEU A 468 55.62 20.48 -24.91
C LEU A 468 54.87 21.79 -24.60
N MET A 469 55.68 22.83 -24.51
CA MET A 469 55.44 24.14 -23.96
C MET A 469 54.58 25.02 -24.89
N THR A 470 53.83 25.95 -24.30
CA THR A 470 53.44 27.22 -24.95
C THR A 470 54.67 28.13 -25.14
N PRO A 471 54.69 28.96 -26.18
CA PRO A 471 54.53 30.41 -25.96
C PRO A 471 53.65 31.05 -27.06
N ALA A 472 52.71 31.93 -26.72
CA ALA A 472 52.82 33.38 -26.49
C ALA A 472 52.64 34.23 -27.76
N LYS A 473 51.91 35.32 -27.55
CA LYS A 473 51.30 36.26 -28.49
C LYS A 473 52.31 37.06 -29.33
N THR A 474 51.89 37.48 -30.52
CA THR A 474 52.33 38.74 -31.15
C THR A 474 51.15 39.50 -31.74
N HIS A 475 51.25 40.82 -31.56
CA HIS A 475 50.30 41.90 -31.81
C HIS A 475 50.20 42.36 -33.28
N ALA A 476 49.28 43.32 -33.48
CA ALA A 476 49.15 44.33 -34.54
C ALA A 476 48.17 43.95 -35.66
N ASP A 477 46.94 44.48 -35.61
CA ASP A 477 46.49 45.83 -36.05
C ASP A 477 46.21 45.87 -37.56
N VAL A 478 44.99 46.33 -37.91
CA VAL A 478 44.62 47.21 -39.04
C VAL A 478 43.09 47.09 -39.31
N THR A 479 42.38 48.07 -38.76
CA THR A 479 41.38 48.96 -39.37
C THR A 479 40.37 48.51 -40.48
N MET A 480 39.09 48.78 -40.17
CA MET A 480 38.02 49.41 -40.99
C MET A 480 37.00 48.56 -41.82
N SER A 481 35.73 48.76 -41.43
CA SER A 481 34.54 49.19 -42.21
C SER A 481 33.81 48.26 -43.22
N LEU A 482 32.54 48.01 -42.86
CA LEU A 482 31.27 48.24 -43.59
C LEU A 482 30.96 47.57 -44.96
N THR A 483 29.65 47.24 -45.06
CA THR A 483 28.73 47.21 -46.21
C THR A 483 28.57 45.95 -47.07
N SER A 484 27.29 45.57 -47.22
CA SER A 484 26.66 44.64 -48.19
C SER A 484 26.99 44.97 -49.65
N PRO A 485 26.67 44.10 -50.64
CA PRO A 485 25.31 44.09 -51.25
C PRO A 485 24.83 42.74 -51.86
N ALA A 486 23.53 42.67 -52.20
CA ALA A 486 22.91 41.69 -53.13
C ALA A 486 23.04 42.15 -54.61
N PRO A 487 22.61 41.41 -55.67
CA PRO A 487 21.17 41.34 -56.11
C PRO A 487 20.72 40.09 -56.93
N SER A 488 19.40 39.76 -56.92
CA SER A 488 18.38 39.70 -58.04
C SER A 488 18.38 38.43 -58.94
N SER A 489 17.30 37.90 -59.55
CA SER A 489 15.86 38.20 -59.78
C SER A 489 15.11 36.85 -60.07
N ASN A 490 13.79 36.65 -59.95
CA ASN A 490 12.70 37.13 -60.82
C ASN A 490 11.29 36.82 -60.22
N THR A 491 10.32 37.57 -60.74
CA THR A 491 8.93 37.90 -60.33
C THR A 491 7.82 36.92 -60.73
N HIS A 492 6.76 36.78 -59.90
CA HIS A 492 5.38 37.31 -60.13
C HIS A 492 4.36 36.79 -59.09
N GLN A 493 3.65 37.75 -58.45
CA GLN A 493 2.44 37.65 -57.60
C GLN A 493 1.19 38.05 -58.46
N PRO A 494 -0.08 38.21 -57.98
CA PRO A 494 -0.67 38.16 -56.62
C PRO A 494 -2.07 37.44 -56.49
N LEU A 495 -2.46 36.91 -55.31
CA LEU A 495 -3.39 37.38 -54.23
C LEU A 495 -4.92 37.09 -54.33
N LEU A 496 -5.41 36.42 -53.26
CA LEU A 496 -6.57 36.68 -52.36
C LEU A 496 -8.06 36.53 -52.78
N LEU A 497 -8.80 35.98 -51.79
CA LEU A 497 -10.21 36.18 -51.36
C LEU A 497 -11.27 35.08 -51.67
N GLU A 498 -11.72 34.40 -50.61
CA GLU A 498 -13.10 33.89 -50.39
C GLU A 498 -14.09 35.07 -50.13
N PRO A 499 -15.41 34.91 -49.86
CA PRO A 499 -16.36 33.77 -50.03
C PRO A 499 -17.69 34.19 -50.72
N LEU A 500 -18.63 33.25 -50.97
CA LEU A 500 -20.07 33.31 -50.60
C LEU A 500 -20.96 32.27 -51.36
N THR A 501 -21.96 31.80 -50.62
CA THR A 501 -23.11 30.92 -50.89
C THR A 501 -23.95 31.22 -52.15
N GLN A 502 -24.54 30.19 -52.78
CA GLN A 502 -26.01 30.03 -52.99
C GLN A 502 -26.42 28.75 -53.75
N THR A 503 -27.70 28.43 -53.59
CA THR A 503 -28.47 27.20 -53.83
C THR A 503 -29.19 27.09 -55.19
N VAL A 504 -29.73 25.88 -55.48
CA VAL A 504 -30.87 25.48 -56.39
C VAL A 504 -30.47 25.14 -57.84
N SER A 505 -30.71 23.93 -58.38
CA SER A 505 -32.00 23.48 -58.96
C SER A 505 -32.05 22.00 -59.44
N ARG A 506 -33.31 21.50 -59.50
CA ARG A 506 -33.95 20.21 -59.91
C ARG A 506 -33.50 19.57 -61.25
N THR A 507 -33.71 18.27 -61.49
CA THR A 507 -34.93 17.69 -62.16
C THR A 507 -35.18 16.17 -61.96
N ASN A 508 -36.44 15.77 -62.24
CA ASN A 508 -37.22 14.53 -61.96
C ASN A 508 -36.85 13.26 -62.78
N VAL A 509 -37.42 12.08 -62.40
CA VAL A 509 -38.45 11.30 -63.18
C VAL A 509 -38.82 9.93 -62.54
N SER A 510 -40.13 9.73 -62.32
CA SER A 510 -41.04 8.54 -62.49
C SER A 510 -40.82 7.16 -61.83
N ALA A 511 -41.84 6.69 -61.06
CA ALA A 511 -42.82 5.62 -61.43
C ALA A 511 -43.35 4.80 -60.21
N ARG A 512 -44.67 4.56 -60.16
CA ARG A 512 -45.46 3.71 -59.20
C ARG A 512 -45.63 2.25 -59.74
N PRO A 513 -46.49 1.28 -59.26
CA PRO A 513 -47.56 1.33 -58.22
C PRO A 513 -47.98 0.02 -57.43
N ARG A 514 -49.05 0.17 -56.58
CA ARG A 514 -50.08 -0.79 -56.04
C ARG A 514 -49.70 -1.78 -54.90
N ASP A 515 -50.55 -2.22 -53.94
CA ASP A 515 -51.94 -1.97 -53.47
C ASP A 515 -52.18 -2.70 -52.10
N SER A 516 -53.33 -2.43 -51.44
CA SER A 516 -54.04 -3.14 -50.31
C SER A 516 -53.55 -2.85 -48.87
N VAL A 517 -54.30 -2.16 -47.98
CA VAL A 517 -55.63 -2.33 -47.33
C VAL A 517 -55.68 -3.48 -46.31
N LEU A 518 -55.77 -3.13 -45.02
CA LEU A 518 -56.74 -3.68 -44.05
C LEU A 518 -56.82 -2.80 -42.78
N GLN A 519 -58.02 -2.81 -42.19
CA GLN A 519 -58.63 -1.83 -41.28
C GLN A 519 -58.86 -2.46 -39.90
N GLY A 520 -58.90 -1.65 -38.84
CA GLY A 520 -59.35 -2.04 -37.48
C GLY A 520 -58.95 -0.98 -36.46
N SER A 521 -59.75 0.08 -36.27
CA SER A 521 -60.79 0.24 -35.21
C SER A 521 -60.18 0.35 -33.81
N MET A 522 -60.06 1.58 -33.27
CA MET A 522 -61.03 2.28 -32.39
C MET A 522 -60.90 1.86 -30.93
N GLU A 523 -60.37 2.75 -30.07
CA GLU A 523 -61.08 3.34 -28.92
C GLU A 523 -60.14 4.22 -28.07
N ARG A 524 -60.60 5.46 -27.81
CA ARG A 524 -60.23 6.27 -26.64
C ARG A 524 -61.46 6.34 -25.75
N PRO A 525 -61.28 6.42 -24.43
CA PRO A 525 -61.66 7.64 -23.70
C PRO A 525 -60.59 7.94 -22.62
N SER A 526 -60.52 9.04 -21.88
CA SER A 526 -61.14 10.36 -21.79
C SER A 526 -60.27 11.15 -20.78
N GLN A 527 -60.33 12.47 -20.85
CA GLN A 527 -59.58 13.41 -20.00
C GLN A 527 -59.95 13.33 -18.50
N ILE A 528 -58.95 13.51 -17.62
CA ILE A 528 -59.10 14.16 -16.30
C ILE A 528 -57.88 15.06 -16.07
N ALA A 529 -58.14 16.26 -15.55
CA ALA A 529 -57.21 17.38 -15.41
C ALA A 529 -56.66 17.55 -13.97
N GLY A 530 -55.40 18.04 -13.88
CA GLY A 530 -54.86 18.87 -12.79
C GLY A 530 -53.95 18.19 -11.73
N PRO A 531 -53.11 18.95 -10.99
CA PRO A 531 -52.20 20.00 -11.46
C PRO A 531 -50.76 19.92 -10.87
N GLY A 532 -49.81 20.55 -11.56
CA GLY A 532 -48.73 21.38 -10.98
C GLY A 532 -47.51 20.71 -10.34
N PHE A 533 -46.37 20.71 -11.05
CA PHE A 533 -45.05 20.83 -10.40
C PHE A 533 -44.10 21.72 -11.21
N GLN A 534 -43.45 22.61 -10.46
CA GLN A 534 -42.65 23.75 -10.88
C GLN A 534 -41.23 23.31 -11.29
N VAL A 535 -40.80 23.70 -12.49
CA VAL A 535 -39.42 23.47 -12.98
C VAL A 535 -38.55 24.64 -12.54
N VAL A 536 -37.61 24.39 -11.63
CA VAL A 536 -36.56 25.34 -11.24
C VAL A 536 -35.39 25.24 -12.22
N LYS A 537 -35.21 26.28 -13.04
CA LYS A 537 -34.00 26.53 -13.83
C LYS A 537 -32.97 27.23 -12.93
N PHE A 538 -31.78 26.64 -12.75
CA PHE A 538 -30.61 27.37 -12.24
C PHE A 538 -29.63 27.66 -13.39
N THR A 539 -29.47 28.96 -13.64
CA THR A 539 -28.54 29.57 -14.60
C THR A 539 -27.13 29.67 -14.01
N ARG A 540 -26.12 29.34 -14.81
CA ARG A 540 -24.70 29.60 -14.55
C ARG A 540 -24.45 31.12 -14.56
N ARG A 541 -23.72 31.64 -13.57
CA ARG A 541 -23.02 32.92 -13.65
C ARG A 541 -21.54 32.74 -13.35
N SER A 542 -20.74 33.15 -14.34
CA SER A 542 -19.32 33.44 -14.23
C SER A 542 -19.10 34.74 -13.46
N ALA A 543 -18.01 34.83 -12.70
CA ALA A 543 -17.45 36.11 -12.26
C ALA A 543 -15.92 35.98 -12.13
N CYS A 544 -15.22 36.68 -13.02
CA CYS A 544 -13.84 37.18 -12.82
C CYS A 544 -13.93 38.58 -12.20
N ASN A 545 -13.05 38.87 -11.24
CA ASN A 545 -12.36 40.16 -11.01
C ASN A 545 -11.39 39.92 -9.83
N VAL A 546 -10.07 40.02 -10.00
CA VAL A 546 -9.24 41.24 -9.96
C VAL A 546 -9.45 42.01 -8.66
N TYR A 547 -8.62 41.71 -7.64
CA TYR A 547 -7.50 42.53 -7.18
C TYR A 547 -6.53 41.66 -6.38
#